data_AF-A0A928CNZ0-F1
#
_entry.id   AF-A0A928CNZ0-F1
#
_cell.length_a   1.000
_cell.length_b   1.000
_cell.length_c   1.000
_cell.angle_alpha   90.00
_cell.angle_beta   90.00
_cell.angle_gamma   90.00
#
_symmetry.space_group_name_H-M   'P 1'
#
loop_
_entity.id
_entity.type
_entity.pdbx_description
1 polymer ?
#
loop_
_entity_poly.entity_id
_entity_poly.type
_entity_poly.pdbx_seq_one_letter_code
_entity_poly.pdbx_strand_id
1 'polypeptide(L)'
;MNLKKQLTAFILTAMASAALFAGDLPDELKDVPAEKIIDFSRFIYGPQKADDPESPTGKAAVYVPAKNAKNYGGIGMGVYTISKKQVVGFIRPKAANEKYNWYKIPRKGKDIEFPGGRHNTQVYLENWRIGAWVPEDVKGKFDCWILVKVQGPFYVAGSDKENKLFLARVLLVPLK
;
A
#
# COMPACT_ATOMS: atom_id res chain seq x y z
N MET A 1 18.34 -6.10 -35.60
CA MET A 1 17.40 -5.67 -34.54
C MET A 1 16.96 -6.92 -33.77
N ASN A 2 17.27 -7.02 -32.48
CA ASN A 2 17.35 -8.32 -31.78
C ASN A 2 15.99 -8.72 -31.16
N LEU A 3 15.31 -9.68 -31.78
CA LEU A 3 13.98 -10.20 -31.43
C LEU A 3 13.88 -10.67 -29.96
N LYS A 4 15.00 -11.09 -29.35
CA LYS A 4 15.05 -11.49 -27.94
C LYS A 4 14.77 -10.34 -26.97
N LYS A 5 15.21 -9.11 -27.28
CA LYS A 5 14.96 -7.95 -26.39
C LYS A 5 13.50 -7.51 -26.39
N GLN A 6 12.79 -7.68 -27.51
CA GLN A 6 11.35 -7.36 -27.59
C GLN A 6 10.50 -8.42 -26.87
N LEU A 7 10.86 -9.70 -26.95
CA LEU A 7 10.15 -10.75 -26.19
C LEU A 7 10.30 -10.58 -24.67
N THR A 8 11.49 -10.23 -24.16
CA THR A 8 11.69 -10.04 -22.71
C THR A 8 10.92 -8.82 -22.19
N ALA A 9 10.86 -7.73 -22.96
CA ALA A 9 10.07 -6.55 -22.61
C ALA A 9 8.57 -6.88 -22.59
N PHE A 10 8.05 -7.60 -23.58
CA PHE A 10 6.63 -7.97 -23.66
C PHE A 10 6.20 -8.90 -22.52
N ILE A 11 7.07 -9.83 -22.12
CA ILE A 11 6.80 -10.77 -21.01
C ILE A 11 6.83 -10.04 -19.64
N LEU A 12 7.69 -9.04 -19.45
CA LEU A 12 7.68 -8.22 -18.23
C LEU A 12 6.45 -7.30 -18.15
N THR A 13 5.98 -6.74 -19.28
CA THR A 13 4.76 -5.92 -19.30
C THR A 13 3.51 -6.78 -19.05
N ALA A 14 3.45 -7.99 -19.61
CA ALA A 14 2.35 -8.93 -19.36
C ALA A 14 2.30 -9.42 -17.91
N MET A 15 3.44 -9.60 -17.23
CA MET A 15 3.47 -9.97 -15.80
C MET A 15 3.17 -8.79 -14.85
N ALA A 16 3.37 -7.55 -15.29
CA ALA A 16 2.89 -6.38 -14.56
C ALA A 16 1.35 -6.28 -14.61
N SER A 17 0.73 -6.60 -15.76
CA SER A 17 -0.73 -6.59 -15.93
C SER A 17 -1.44 -7.81 -15.34
N ALA A 18 -0.82 -8.99 -15.27
CA ALA A 18 -1.48 -10.23 -14.83
C ALA A 18 -1.79 -10.31 -13.31
N ALA A 19 -1.30 -9.36 -12.50
CA ALA A 19 -1.52 -9.35 -11.05
C ALA A 19 -2.54 -8.29 -10.57
N LEU A 20 -3.08 -7.50 -11.50
CA LEU A 20 -4.14 -6.52 -11.25
C LEU A 20 -5.43 -7.06 -11.86
N PHE A 21 -6.04 -8.07 -11.23
CA PHE A 21 -7.33 -8.58 -11.71
C PHE A 21 -8.39 -7.49 -11.64
N ALA A 22 -9.11 -7.32 -12.75
CA ALA A 22 -10.26 -6.43 -12.85
C ALA A 22 -11.31 -6.87 -11.82
N GLY A 23 -11.51 -6.04 -10.79
CA GLY A 23 -12.35 -6.32 -9.62
C GLY A 23 -11.69 -5.91 -8.29
N ASP A 24 -10.36 -5.87 -8.26
CA ASP A 24 -9.59 -5.58 -7.04
C ASP A 24 -9.18 -4.11 -6.87
N LEU A 25 -9.51 -3.23 -7.80
CA LEU A 25 -9.12 -1.81 -7.75
C LEU A 25 -10.23 -0.95 -7.17
N PRO A 26 -9.89 0.15 -6.45
CA PRO A 26 -10.89 1.12 -6.03
C PRO A 26 -11.57 1.73 -7.26
N ASP A 27 -12.86 2.08 -7.13
CA ASP A 27 -13.69 2.57 -8.24
C ASP A 27 -13.04 3.74 -8.99
N GLU A 28 -12.38 4.65 -8.27
CA GLU A 28 -11.66 5.81 -8.82
C GLU A 28 -10.48 5.45 -9.73
N LEU A 29 -10.01 4.20 -9.70
CA LEU A 29 -8.88 3.72 -10.49
C LEU A 29 -9.29 2.78 -11.62
N LYS A 30 -10.58 2.48 -11.81
CA LYS A 30 -11.04 1.55 -12.85
C LYS A 30 -10.68 1.99 -14.27
N ASP A 31 -10.66 3.31 -14.51
CA ASP A 31 -10.33 3.90 -15.80
C ASP A 31 -8.86 4.32 -15.93
N VAL A 32 -8.06 4.09 -14.89
CA VAL A 32 -6.61 4.37 -14.93
C VAL A 32 -5.93 3.20 -15.64
N PRO A 33 -5.15 3.45 -16.72
CA PRO A 33 -4.44 2.38 -17.39
C PRO A 33 -3.54 1.60 -16.42
N ALA A 34 -3.64 0.27 -16.42
CA ALA A 34 -2.99 -0.58 -15.42
C ALA A 34 -1.47 -0.40 -15.39
N GLU A 35 -0.85 -0.11 -16.54
CA GLU A 35 0.58 0.17 -16.67
C GLU A 35 1.03 1.46 -15.96
N LYS A 36 0.09 2.34 -15.60
CA LYS A 36 0.36 3.54 -14.80
C LYS A 36 0.21 3.29 -13.31
N ILE A 37 -0.38 2.17 -12.89
CA ILE A 37 -0.59 1.85 -11.48
C ILE A 37 0.60 1.02 -11.00
N ILE A 38 1.35 1.57 -10.05
CA ILE A 38 2.52 0.89 -9.47
C ILE A 38 2.05 0.15 -8.22
N ASP A 39 2.14 -1.19 -8.23
CA ASP A 39 1.94 -2.01 -7.03
C ASP A 39 3.18 -1.93 -6.12
N PHE A 40 3.15 -0.95 -5.22
CA PHE A 40 4.22 -0.66 -4.28
C PHE A 40 4.36 -1.72 -3.17
N SER A 41 3.35 -2.55 -2.96
CA SER A 41 3.38 -3.61 -1.93
C SER A 41 4.46 -4.67 -2.17
N ARG A 42 4.95 -4.76 -3.40
CA ARG A 42 6.05 -5.65 -3.82
C ARG A 42 7.41 -5.22 -3.26
N PHE A 43 7.54 -3.93 -2.93
CA PHE A 43 8.78 -3.34 -2.44
C PHE A 43 8.86 -3.30 -0.91
N ILE A 44 7.76 -3.61 -0.24
CA ILE A 44 7.66 -3.62 1.21
C ILE A 44 8.47 -4.79 1.77
N TYR A 45 9.45 -4.48 2.61
CA TYR A 45 10.27 -5.44 3.34
C TYR A 45 10.09 -5.23 4.86
N GLY A 46 10.14 -6.34 5.60
CA GLY A 46 9.98 -6.31 7.05
C GLY A 46 9.09 -7.45 7.55
N PRO A 47 7.91 -7.16 8.13
CA PRO A 47 7.06 -8.15 8.77
C PRO A 47 6.75 -9.28 7.81
N GLN A 48 6.87 -10.52 8.29
CA GLN A 48 6.51 -11.71 7.54
C GLN A 48 5.07 -11.53 7.03
N LYS A 49 4.90 -11.49 5.70
CA LYS A 49 3.56 -11.56 5.11
C LYS A 49 3.00 -12.92 5.49
N ALA A 50 1.96 -12.93 6.32
CA ALA A 50 1.25 -14.14 6.69
C ALA A 50 0.33 -14.54 5.54
N ASP A 51 0.03 -15.83 5.43
CA ASP A 51 -1.04 -16.29 4.56
C ASP A 51 -2.37 -15.73 5.09
N ASP A 52 -3.11 -15.10 4.20
CA ASP A 52 -4.43 -14.55 4.47
C ASP A 52 -5.32 -14.84 3.26
N PRO A 53 -6.17 -15.89 3.31
CA PRO A 53 -6.99 -16.29 2.17
C PRO A 53 -8.07 -15.24 1.83
N GLU A 54 -8.38 -14.33 2.75
CA GLU A 54 -9.30 -13.21 2.48
C GLU A 54 -8.61 -12.05 1.77
N SER A 55 -7.27 -12.04 1.72
CA SER A 55 -6.51 -11.04 0.98
C SER A 55 -6.57 -11.33 -0.52
N PRO A 56 -6.81 -10.32 -1.37
CA PRO A 56 -6.72 -10.48 -2.82
C PRO A 56 -5.34 -10.88 -3.36
N THR A 57 -4.30 -10.94 -2.52
CA THR A 57 -2.97 -11.45 -2.89
C THR A 57 -2.67 -12.81 -2.25
N GLY A 58 -3.62 -13.39 -1.51
CA GLY A 58 -3.43 -14.56 -0.64
C GLY A 58 -2.53 -14.32 0.57
N LYS A 59 -2.00 -13.10 0.73
CA LYS A 59 -1.06 -12.74 1.80
C LYS A 59 -1.34 -11.33 2.34
N ALA A 60 -0.98 -11.09 3.59
CA ALA A 60 -1.02 -9.75 4.16
C ALA A 60 0.09 -9.54 5.17
N ALA A 61 0.59 -8.32 5.26
CA ALA A 61 1.37 -7.91 6.41
C ALA A 61 0.40 -7.72 7.58
N VAL A 62 0.64 -8.38 8.72
CA VAL A 62 -0.24 -8.32 9.90
C VAL A 62 0.43 -7.57 11.04
N TYR A 63 -0.31 -6.63 11.62
CA TYR A 63 0.04 -5.96 12.87
C TYR A 63 -0.97 -6.27 13.95
N VAL A 64 -0.46 -6.65 15.11
CA VAL A 64 -1.24 -6.84 16.33
C VAL A 64 -0.86 -5.70 17.27
N PRO A 65 -1.74 -4.70 17.50
CA PRO A 65 -1.49 -3.67 18.49
C PRO A 65 -1.31 -4.28 19.89
N ALA A 66 -0.42 -3.68 20.69
CA ALA A 66 -0.27 -4.08 22.08
C ALA A 66 -1.59 -3.89 22.85
N LYS A 67 -1.83 -4.72 23.88
CA LYS A 67 -3.09 -4.71 24.66
C LYS A 67 -3.44 -3.34 25.24
N ASN A 68 -2.44 -2.52 25.56
CA ASN A 68 -2.57 -1.17 26.10
C ASN A 68 -2.22 -0.06 25.08
N ALA A 69 -2.05 -0.40 23.80
CA ALA A 69 -1.83 0.58 22.76
C ALA A 69 -3.02 1.52 22.73
N LYS A 70 -2.81 2.82 23.00
CA LYS A 70 -3.87 3.78 22.74
C LYS A 70 -3.91 4.05 21.24
N ASN A 71 -5.11 4.12 20.69
CA ASN A 71 -5.33 4.46 19.29
C ASN A 71 -5.04 5.96 19.07
N TYR A 72 -3.76 6.29 18.91
CA TYR A 72 -3.28 7.68 18.79
C TYR A 72 -3.21 8.19 17.36
N GLY A 73 -3.02 7.31 16.38
CA GLY A 73 -2.67 7.69 15.01
C GLY A 73 -3.48 6.89 14.02
N GLY A 74 -4.03 7.58 13.01
CA GLY A 74 -4.59 6.88 11.87
C GLY A 74 -3.52 6.08 11.10
N ILE A 75 -3.96 5.19 10.21
CA ILE A 75 -3.11 4.67 9.15
C ILE A 75 -2.69 5.80 8.21
N GLY A 76 -1.43 5.90 7.82
CA GLY A 76 -0.98 6.85 6.81
C GLY A 76 0.05 6.23 5.87
N MET A 77 0.58 7.05 4.97
CA MET A 77 1.83 6.72 4.30
C MET A 77 2.75 7.93 4.42
N GLY A 78 4.03 7.69 4.69
CA GLY A 78 5.01 8.75 4.81
C GLY A 78 6.26 8.33 4.09
N VAL A 79 6.58 8.99 2.98
CA VAL A 79 7.81 8.72 2.25
C VAL A 79 8.97 9.29 3.05
N TYR A 80 9.73 8.39 3.67
CA TYR A 80 11.02 8.73 4.22
C TYR A 80 12.05 8.56 3.10
N THR A 81 12.90 9.55 2.88
CA THR A 81 14.16 9.39 2.13
C THR A 81 15.28 9.80 3.07
N ILE A 82 16.53 9.43 2.76
CA ILE A 82 17.69 9.70 3.63
C ILE A 82 17.79 11.21 3.98
N SER A 83 17.37 12.10 3.08
CA SER A 83 17.46 13.56 3.23
C SER A 83 16.12 14.29 3.40
N LYS A 84 14.97 13.65 3.17
CA LYS A 84 13.64 14.28 3.29
C LYS A 84 12.65 13.38 4.02
N LYS A 85 12.04 13.90 5.08
CA LYS A 85 10.86 13.32 5.74
C LYS A 85 9.60 13.92 5.12
N GLN A 86 8.89 13.16 4.30
CA GLN A 86 7.56 13.53 3.82
C GLN A 86 6.52 12.66 4.50
N VAL A 87 5.99 13.12 5.62
CA VAL A 87 4.79 12.51 6.19
C VAL A 87 3.60 13.00 5.37
N VAL A 88 3.00 12.10 4.58
CA VAL A 88 1.74 12.37 3.89
C VAL A 88 0.60 11.98 4.83
N GLY A 89 -0.58 12.53 4.62
CA GLY A 89 -1.67 12.51 5.59
C GLY A 89 -2.04 11.12 6.12
N PHE A 90 -2.83 11.12 7.18
CA PHE A 90 -3.31 9.90 7.83
C PHE A 90 -4.82 9.78 7.63
N ILE A 91 -5.28 8.58 7.34
CA ILE A 91 -6.66 8.12 7.46
C ILE A 91 -6.83 7.40 8.80
N ARG A 92 -8.01 7.42 9.41
CA ARG A 92 -8.30 6.44 10.48
C ARG A 92 -9.17 5.36 9.86
N PRO A 93 -8.67 4.12 9.69
CA PRO A 93 -9.51 3.05 9.16
C PRO A 93 -10.63 2.80 10.17
N LYS A 94 -11.84 3.16 9.76
CA LYS A 94 -13.05 2.63 10.38
C LYS A 94 -13.73 1.85 9.30
N ALA A 95 -14.07 0.61 9.61
CA ALA A 95 -14.78 -0.25 8.69
C ALA A 95 -16.09 -0.67 9.34
N ALA A 96 -17.16 -0.72 8.54
CA ALA A 96 -18.43 -1.25 8.99
C ALA A 96 -18.36 -2.77 9.24
N ASN A 97 -17.35 -3.43 8.66
CA ASN A 97 -17.13 -4.86 8.75
C ASN A 97 -15.61 -5.16 8.76
N GLU A 98 -15.26 -6.38 9.13
CA GLU A 98 -13.86 -6.83 9.18
C GLU A 98 -13.36 -7.33 7.81
N LYS A 99 -13.67 -6.60 6.73
CA LYS A 99 -13.24 -6.93 5.37
C LYS A 99 -12.18 -5.96 4.87
N TYR A 100 -11.52 -6.34 3.78
CA TYR A 100 -10.58 -5.45 3.08
C TYR A 100 -11.31 -4.29 2.42
N ASN A 101 -10.80 -3.08 2.67
CA ASN A 101 -11.31 -1.84 2.12
C ASN A 101 -10.15 -1.01 1.54
N TRP A 102 -10.41 -0.35 0.41
CA TRP A 102 -9.48 0.61 -0.16
C TRP A 102 -9.61 1.96 0.53
N TYR A 103 -8.47 2.60 0.75
CA TYR A 103 -8.44 3.96 1.24
C TYR A 103 -7.41 4.78 0.48
N LYS A 104 -7.82 5.97 0.06
CA LYS A 104 -6.93 6.98 -0.51
C LYS A 104 -6.26 7.76 0.62
N ILE A 105 -4.93 7.84 0.60
CA ILE A 105 -4.17 8.63 1.56
C ILE A 105 -4.27 10.11 1.19
N PRO A 106 -4.73 11.00 2.10
CA PRO A 106 -4.95 12.40 1.77
C PRO A 106 -3.62 13.17 1.65
N ARG A 107 -3.47 13.91 0.55
CA ARG A 107 -2.38 14.86 0.32
C ARG A 107 -2.65 16.17 1.07
N LYS A 108 -2.36 16.22 2.38
CA LYS A 108 -2.56 17.42 3.23
C LYS A 108 -1.58 18.57 2.87
N GLY A 109 -1.71 19.13 1.67
CA GLY A 109 -0.83 20.18 1.13
C GLY A 109 0.57 19.72 0.74
N LYS A 110 0.82 18.40 0.73
CA LYS A 110 2.09 17.79 0.32
C LYS A 110 1.81 16.58 -0.56
N ASP A 111 2.42 16.55 -1.73
CA ASP A 111 2.39 15.39 -2.61
C ASP A 111 3.27 14.27 -2.06
N ILE A 112 2.96 13.03 -2.45
CA ILE A 112 3.85 11.89 -2.24
C ILE A 112 4.87 11.94 -3.37
N GLU A 113 6.09 12.39 -3.07
CA GLU A 113 7.12 12.58 -4.08
C GLU A 113 8.27 11.61 -3.89
N PHE A 114 8.62 10.88 -4.96
CA PHE A 114 9.83 10.06 -5.03
C PHE A 114 10.85 10.77 -5.93
N PRO A 115 12.01 11.19 -5.39
CA PRO A 115 13.02 11.92 -6.17
C PRO A 115 13.78 11.03 -7.17
N GLY A 116 13.52 9.71 -7.20
CA GLY A 116 14.27 8.72 -8.00
C GLY A 116 15.58 8.31 -7.33
N GLY A 117 16.08 7.11 -7.64
CA GLY A 117 17.23 6.47 -6.97
C GLY A 117 16.84 5.47 -5.85
N ARG A 118 17.81 4.74 -5.29
CA ARG A 118 17.55 3.78 -4.19
C ARG A 118 17.30 4.54 -2.88
N HIS A 119 16.07 4.43 -2.35
CA HIS A 119 15.69 5.08 -1.10
C HIS A 119 15.03 4.12 -0.11
N ASN A 120 15.34 4.29 1.17
CA ASN A 120 14.64 3.66 2.28
C ASN A 120 13.32 4.39 2.53
N THR A 121 12.21 3.89 1.97
CA THR A 121 10.86 4.42 2.24
C THR A 121 10.21 3.67 3.40
N GLN A 122 9.24 4.31 4.07
CA GLN A 122 8.44 3.68 5.12
C GLN A 122 6.95 3.80 4.80
N VAL A 123 6.18 2.77 5.11
CA VAL A 123 4.72 2.83 5.20
C VAL A 123 4.37 2.87 6.69
N TYR A 124 3.56 3.85 7.10
CA TYR A 124 3.22 4.07 8.51
C TYR A 124 1.79 3.63 8.80
N LEU A 125 1.61 2.48 9.42
CA LEU A 125 0.30 1.97 9.80
C LEU A 125 0.15 2.12 11.32
N GLU A 126 -0.46 3.22 11.77
CA GLU A 126 -0.48 3.58 13.20
C GLU A 126 0.94 3.69 13.80
N ASN A 127 1.26 2.88 14.82
CA ASN A 127 2.59 2.77 15.43
C ASN A 127 3.52 1.81 14.66
N TRP A 128 3.00 1.13 13.64
CA TRP A 128 3.76 0.19 12.86
C TRP A 128 4.44 0.86 11.68
N ARG A 129 5.75 0.65 11.55
CA ARG A 129 6.56 1.16 10.45
C ARG A 129 7.00 -0.02 9.62
N ILE A 130 6.65 -0.02 8.35
CA ILE A 130 7.12 -1.04 7.41
C ILE A 130 8.09 -0.41 6.43
N GLY A 131 9.28 -0.98 6.29
CA GLY A 131 10.26 -0.53 5.29
C GLY A 131 9.82 -0.88 3.88
N ALA A 132 10.21 -0.07 2.90
CA ALA A 132 10.05 -0.37 1.48
C ALA A 132 11.26 0.12 0.68
N TRP A 133 11.74 -0.72 -0.24
CA TRP A 133 12.85 -0.40 -1.13
C TRP A 133 12.32 0.10 -2.45
N VAL A 134 12.37 1.41 -2.65
CA VAL A 134 11.84 2.02 -3.86
C VAL A 134 12.84 1.83 -5.01
N PRO A 135 12.43 1.22 -6.13
CA PRO A 135 13.27 1.13 -7.32
C PRO A 135 13.58 2.51 -7.91
N GLU A 136 14.70 2.61 -8.62
CA GLU A 136 15.19 3.90 -9.15
C GLU A 136 14.26 4.51 -10.21
N ASP A 137 13.50 3.69 -10.90
CA ASP A 137 12.55 4.07 -11.95
C ASP A 137 11.22 4.60 -11.40
N VAL A 138 10.93 4.37 -10.11
CA VAL A 138 9.78 5.00 -9.44
C VAL A 138 10.15 6.43 -9.03
N LYS A 139 9.73 7.39 -9.86
CA LYS A 139 10.00 8.82 -9.66
C LYS A 139 8.78 9.68 -9.97
N GLY A 140 8.69 10.83 -9.30
CA GLY A 140 7.62 11.82 -9.51
C GLY A 140 6.66 11.91 -8.35
N LYS A 141 5.46 12.41 -8.61
CA LYS A 141 4.43 12.66 -7.61
C LYS A 141 3.26 11.70 -7.78
N PHE A 142 2.70 11.23 -6.68
CA PHE A 142 1.69 10.17 -6.70
C PHE A 142 0.51 10.45 -5.76
N ASP A 143 -0.65 9.93 -6.12
CA ASP A 143 -1.68 9.53 -5.16
C ASP A 143 -1.32 8.13 -4.62
N CYS A 144 -1.64 7.87 -3.35
CA CYS A 144 -1.47 6.55 -2.75
C CYS A 144 -2.79 5.97 -2.28
N TRP A 145 -2.95 4.69 -2.58
CA TRP A 145 -4.06 3.86 -2.18
C TRP A 145 -3.56 2.68 -1.39
N ILE A 146 -4.23 2.36 -0.30
CA ILE A 146 -3.91 1.20 0.52
C ILE A 146 -5.12 0.30 0.66
N LEU A 147 -4.90 -1.01 0.56
CA LEU A 147 -5.90 -2.03 0.80
C LEU A 147 -5.66 -2.62 2.18
N VAL A 148 -6.56 -2.35 3.10
CA VAL A 148 -6.43 -2.78 4.50
C VAL A 148 -7.68 -3.46 5.01
N LYS A 149 -7.48 -4.48 5.84
CA LYS A 149 -8.52 -5.07 6.69
C LYS A 149 -8.21 -4.69 8.12
N VAL A 150 -9.23 -4.30 8.87
CA VAL A 150 -9.13 -4.02 10.30
C VAL A 150 -10.08 -4.95 11.05
N GLN A 151 -9.64 -5.44 12.20
CA GLN A 151 -10.34 -6.46 12.97
C GLN A 151 -10.31 -6.10 14.44
N GLY A 152 -11.38 -6.41 15.17
CA GLY A 152 -11.46 -6.22 16.61
C GLY A 152 -12.13 -4.92 17.03
N PRO A 153 -12.49 -4.82 18.32
CA PRO A 153 -13.33 -3.75 18.85
C PRO A 153 -12.71 -2.35 18.76
N PHE A 154 -11.41 -2.24 18.50
CA PHE A 154 -10.77 -0.93 18.26
C PHE A 154 -11.20 -0.29 16.94
N TYR A 155 -11.59 -1.10 15.96
CA TYR A 155 -11.82 -0.65 14.58
C TYR A 155 -13.23 -0.90 14.09
N VAL A 156 -13.85 -2.00 14.55
CA VAL A 156 -15.17 -2.45 14.13
C VAL A 156 -16.05 -2.58 15.38
N ALA A 157 -17.11 -1.77 15.42
CA ALA A 157 -18.02 -1.76 16.55
C ALA A 157 -18.70 -3.13 16.72
N GLY A 158 -18.71 -3.66 17.95
CA GLY A 158 -19.31 -4.95 18.25
C GLY A 158 -18.50 -6.18 17.84
N SER A 159 -17.26 -6.02 17.35
CA SER A 159 -16.37 -7.15 17.10
C SER A 159 -15.93 -7.83 18.40
N ASP A 160 -15.93 -9.16 18.39
CA ASP A 160 -15.47 -10.06 19.46
C ASP A 160 -14.05 -10.60 19.19
N LYS A 161 -13.44 -10.25 18.06
CA LYS A 161 -12.12 -10.73 17.66
C LYS A 161 -11.00 -9.89 18.25
N GLU A 162 -9.79 -10.45 18.23
CA GLU A 162 -8.58 -9.71 18.59
C GLU A 162 -8.34 -8.52 17.65
N ASN A 163 -7.83 -7.42 18.22
CA ASN A 163 -7.43 -6.25 17.44
C ASN A 163 -6.30 -6.62 16.47
N LYS A 164 -6.51 -6.46 15.17
CA LYS A 164 -5.51 -6.69 14.12
C LYS A 164 -5.69 -5.71 12.98
N LEU A 165 -4.59 -5.38 12.33
CA LEU A 165 -4.53 -4.57 11.12
C LEU A 165 -3.77 -5.36 10.06
N PHE A 166 -4.36 -5.49 8.89
CA PHE A 166 -3.81 -6.23 7.77
C PHE A 166 -3.58 -5.26 6.62
N LEU A 167 -2.36 -5.23 6.08
CA LEU A 167 -2.04 -4.52 4.84
C LEU A 167 -1.84 -5.54 3.71
N ALA A 168 -2.75 -5.52 2.74
CA ALA A 168 -2.69 -6.41 1.57
C ALA A 168 -1.94 -5.78 0.39
N ARG A 169 -2.26 -4.51 0.06
CA ARG A 169 -1.69 -3.80 -1.09
C ARG A 169 -1.45 -2.32 -0.81
N VAL A 170 -0.50 -1.75 -1.54
CA VAL A 170 -0.21 -0.32 -1.63
C VAL A 170 -0.04 -0.01 -3.11
N LEU A 171 -0.83 0.92 -3.64
CA LEU A 171 -0.74 1.35 -5.03
C LEU A 171 -0.32 2.82 -5.07
N LEU A 172 0.59 3.12 -6.00
CA LEU A 172 0.93 4.49 -6.37
C LEU A 172 0.37 4.79 -7.75
N VAL A 173 -0.28 5.93 -7.87
CA VAL A 173 -0.88 6.41 -9.12
C VAL A 173 -0.26 7.77 -9.44
N PRO A 174 0.47 7.92 -10.56
CA PRO A 174 1.09 9.18 -10.93
C PRO A 174 0.07 10.32 -10.98
N LEU A 175 0.43 11.47 -10.41
CA LEU A 175 -0.31 12.70 -10.65
C LEU A 175 -0.10 13.14 -12.10
N LYS A 176 -1.15 13.71 -12.70
CA LYS A 176 -1.05 14.36 -14.02
C LYS A 176 -0.20 15.62 -13.96
#